data_AF-A0A962HAA4-F1
#
_entry.id   AF-A0A962HAA4-F1
#
_cell.length_a   1.000
_cell.length_b   1.000
_cell.length_c   1.000
_cell.angle_alpha   90.00
_cell.angle_beta   90.00
_cell.angle_gamma   90.00
#
_symmetry.space_group_name_H-M   'P 1'
#
loop_
_entity.id
_entity.type
_entity.pdbx_description
1 polymer ?
#
loop_
_entity_poly.entity_id
_entity_poly.type
_entity_poly.pdbx_seq_one_letter_code
_entity_poly.pdbx_strand_id
1 'polypeptide(L)'
;MSAANRICHDDRNYRLSIDAPALFPELIAKALGARGEDMASPTRLRQELYARAKAQGFVDPLSGHAPSSEESLSGVLAFFAQRKKISWEEIPLYNTTYTKPLMNAAELIDANGFFLTEYRLLHSTDHGGDIWQGMPADIVHANHALTSVVLFESKLGGKVGYDEHSPETNQFARQIDYLVNLAKMRSLSVSYVLLSTEYMLVNGWYRDTLIQSLSCKDRKDVVDSYVVAWEHIISAKVGD
;
A
#
# COMPACT_ATOMS: atom_id res chain seq x y z
N MET A 1 -7.22 -40.54 -19.56
CA MET A 1 -8.00 -39.59 -20.39
C MET A 1 -7.80 -38.21 -19.82
N SER A 2 -7.03 -37.39 -20.54
CA SER A 2 -6.64 -36.01 -20.19
C SER A 2 -7.63 -35.07 -20.87
N ALA A 3 -8.22 -34.15 -20.11
CA ALA A 3 -8.93 -33.00 -20.65
C ALA A 3 -8.12 -31.75 -20.30
N ALA A 4 -7.29 -31.33 -21.25
CA ALA A 4 -6.62 -30.04 -21.21
C ALA A 4 -7.66 -28.93 -21.42
N ASN A 5 -7.77 -28.01 -20.47
CA ASN A 5 -8.51 -26.77 -20.67
C ASN A 5 -7.71 -25.88 -21.63
N ARG A 6 -8.16 -25.83 -22.89
CA ARG A 6 -7.80 -24.77 -23.84
C ARG A 6 -8.51 -23.50 -23.41
N ILE A 7 -7.74 -22.48 -23.04
CA ILE A 7 -8.22 -21.11 -22.97
C ILE A 7 -8.06 -20.52 -24.37
N CYS A 8 -9.18 -20.25 -25.04
CA CYS A 8 -9.22 -19.44 -26.25
C CYS A 8 -9.24 -17.97 -25.82
N HIS A 9 -8.27 -17.19 -26.30
CA HIS A 9 -8.30 -15.73 -26.23
C HIS A 9 -9.34 -15.21 -27.23
N ASP A 10 -10.35 -14.51 -26.74
CA ASP A 10 -11.22 -13.65 -27.57
C ASP A 10 -11.06 -12.20 -27.09
N ASP A 11 -10.33 -11.42 -27.89
CA ASP A 11 -10.21 -9.99 -27.77
C ASP A 11 -11.52 -9.34 -28.23
N ARG A 12 -12.45 -9.10 -27.29
CA ARG A 12 -13.48 -8.04 -27.38
C ARG A 12 -14.34 -7.96 -26.10
N ASN A 13 -14.27 -6.81 -25.44
CA ASN A 13 -15.23 -6.32 -24.43
C ASN A 13 -15.48 -7.19 -23.18
N TYR A 14 -14.54 -7.19 -22.25
CA TYR A 14 -14.86 -7.48 -20.85
C TYR A 14 -15.61 -6.31 -20.21
N ARG A 15 -16.95 -6.31 -20.34
CA ARG A 15 -17.79 -5.87 -19.22
C ARG A 15 -17.96 -7.08 -18.32
N LEU A 16 -16.99 -7.28 -17.43
CA LEU A 16 -17.14 -8.14 -16.27
C LEU A 16 -18.22 -7.51 -15.39
N SER A 17 -19.47 -7.91 -15.60
CA SER A 17 -20.54 -7.80 -14.61
C SER A 17 -20.17 -8.74 -13.47
N ILE A 18 -19.31 -8.28 -12.58
CA ILE A 18 -19.07 -8.95 -11.32
C ILE A 18 -20.26 -8.58 -10.44
N ASP A 19 -21.11 -9.56 -10.15
CA ASP A 19 -21.96 -9.52 -8.97
C ASP A 19 -21.03 -9.40 -7.76
N ALA A 20 -20.63 -8.18 -7.42
CA ALA A 20 -19.81 -7.92 -6.25
C ALA A 20 -20.69 -8.27 -5.04
N PRO A 21 -20.39 -9.37 -4.30
CA PRO A 21 -21.04 -9.56 -3.02
C PRO A 21 -20.73 -8.30 -2.22
N ALA A 22 -21.73 -7.69 -1.59
CA ALA A 22 -21.60 -6.42 -0.88
C ALA A 22 -20.41 -6.46 0.10
N LEU A 23 -19.25 -6.00 -0.37
CA LEU A 23 -18.04 -5.85 0.42
C LEU A 23 -18.21 -4.54 1.19
N PHE A 24 -17.98 -4.57 2.49
CA PHE A 24 -17.96 -3.39 3.35
C PHE A 24 -19.27 -2.57 3.52
N PRO A 25 -20.30 -3.04 4.22
CA PRO A 25 -21.45 -2.20 4.55
C PRO A 25 -21.05 -0.88 5.23
N GLU A 26 -20.03 -0.89 6.10
CA GLU A 26 -19.59 0.31 6.85
C GLU A 26 -18.71 1.26 6.03
N LEU A 27 -17.71 0.75 5.30
CA LEU A 27 -16.87 1.59 4.41
C LEU A 27 -17.64 2.07 3.19
N ILE A 28 -18.52 1.24 2.61
CA ILE A 28 -19.43 1.66 1.54
C ILE A 28 -20.47 2.65 2.09
N ALA A 29 -21.06 2.46 3.27
CA ALA A 29 -21.99 3.44 3.82
C ALA A 29 -21.31 4.81 4.07
N LYS A 30 -20.04 4.80 4.48
CA LYS A 30 -19.24 6.01 4.66
C LYS A 30 -18.81 6.64 3.33
N ALA A 31 -18.43 5.84 2.33
CA ALA A 31 -18.05 6.31 1.01
C ALA A 31 -19.24 6.78 0.16
N LEU A 32 -20.36 6.04 0.18
CA LEU A 32 -21.61 6.39 -0.51
C LEU A 32 -22.43 7.46 0.23
N GLY A 33 -22.35 7.51 1.56
CA GLY A 33 -22.94 8.59 2.36
C GLY A 33 -22.24 9.93 2.15
N ALA A 34 -21.03 9.92 1.57
CA ALA A 34 -20.22 11.10 1.29
C ALA A 34 -20.02 11.31 -0.22
N ARG A 35 -20.97 12.03 -0.83
CA ARG A 35 -20.82 12.82 -2.07
C ARG A 35 -20.89 12.02 -3.38
N GLY A 36 -21.59 12.61 -4.35
CA GLY A 36 -21.94 11.99 -5.65
C GLY A 36 -20.75 11.71 -6.59
N GLU A 37 -21.08 11.39 -7.84
CA GLU A 37 -20.24 10.85 -8.95
C GLU A 37 -18.86 11.51 -9.18
N ASP A 38 -18.58 12.65 -8.56
CA ASP A 38 -17.36 13.47 -8.70
C ASP A 38 -16.20 13.03 -7.77
N MET A 39 -16.38 11.97 -6.96
CA MET A 39 -15.32 11.36 -6.13
C MET A 39 -14.47 10.32 -6.86
N ALA A 40 -14.79 9.97 -8.11
CA ALA A 40 -14.04 8.99 -8.88
C ALA A 40 -12.70 9.50 -9.44
N SER A 41 -12.39 10.81 -9.32
CA SER A 41 -11.13 11.38 -9.81
C SER A 41 -9.97 11.07 -8.85
N PRO A 42 -8.91 10.36 -9.29
CA PRO A 42 -7.76 10.09 -8.44
C PRO A 42 -7.06 11.37 -7.95
N THR A 43 -7.08 12.44 -8.75
CA THR A 43 -6.53 13.74 -8.36
C THR A 43 -7.30 14.35 -7.20
N ARG A 44 -8.63 14.25 -7.20
CA ARG A 44 -9.45 14.77 -6.10
C ARG A 44 -9.22 13.97 -4.82
N LEU A 45 -9.21 12.64 -4.91
CA LEU A 45 -8.96 11.76 -3.77
C LEU A 45 -7.61 12.08 -3.09
N ARG A 46 -6.56 12.32 -3.89
CA ARG A 46 -5.26 12.80 -3.39
C ARG A 46 -5.37 14.14 -2.68
N GLN A 47 -6.03 15.12 -3.30
CA GLN A 47 -6.18 16.45 -2.71
C GLN A 47 -6.93 16.40 -1.37
N GLU A 48 -7.99 15.60 -1.27
CA GLU A 48 -8.73 15.42 -0.02
C GLU A 48 -7.89 14.72 1.04
N LEU A 49 -7.10 13.70 0.66
CA LEU A 49 -6.18 13.03 1.56
C LEU A 49 -5.10 14.00 2.10
N TYR A 50 -4.48 14.79 1.23
CA TYR A 50 -3.46 15.77 1.63
C TYR A 50 -4.05 16.90 2.48
N ALA A 51 -5.27 17.35 2.18
CA ALA A 51 -5.98 18.31 3.01
C ALA A 51 -6.27 17.74 4.41
N ARG A 52 -6.66 16.45 4.49
CA ARG A 52 -6.85 15.74 5.76
C ARG A 52 -5.53 15.59 6.53
N ALA A 53 -4.44 15.20 5.85
CA ALA A 53 -3.11 15.12 6.45
C ALA A 53 -2.72 16.46 7.08
N LYS A 54 -2.88 17.57 6.35
CA LYS A 54 -2.66 18.92 6.86
C LYS A 54 -3.52 19.24 8.09
N ALA A 55 -4.81 18.96 8.03
CA ALA A 55 -5.75 19.26 9.10
C ALA A 55 -5.43 18.52 10.41
N GLN A 56 -4.80 17.34 10.32
CA GLN A 56 -4.39 16.53 11.48
C GLN A 56 -2.92 16.75 11.88
N GLY A 57 -2.25 17.76 11.32
CA GLY A 57 -0.85 18.02 11.59
C GLY A 57 0.10 16.92 11.09
N PHE A 58 -0.35 16.10 10.14
CA PHE A 58 0.48 15.11 9.44
C PHE A 58 1.22 15.83 8.31
N VAL A 59 2.19 16.67 8.71
CA VAL A 59 2.96 17.57 7.84
C VAL A 59 4.46 17.30 8.00
N ASP A 60 5.27 17.79 7.07
CA ASP A 60 6.72 17.82 7.25
C ASP A 60 7.08 18.63 8.51
N PRO A 61 7.72 18.02 9.52
CA PRO A 61 8.02 18.67 10.79
C PRO A 61 9.05 19.80 10.67
N LEU A 62 9.86 19.84 9.61
CA LEU A 62 10.88 20.86 9.42
C LEU A 62 10.31 22.11 8.75
N SER A 63 9.51 21.93 7.70
CA SER A 63 8.98 23.05 6.91
C SER A 63 7.53 23.42 7.24
N GLY A 64 6.80 22.56 7.94
CA GLY A 64 5.36 22.72 8.21
C GLY A 64 4.46 22.52 6.99
N HIS A 65 5.03 22.15 5.84
CA HIS A 65 4.25 21.92 4.61
C HIS A 65 3.53 20.58 4.65
N ALA A 66 2.30 20.59 4.14
CA ALA A 66 1.56 19.36 3.93
C ALA A 66 2.20 18.50 2.83
N PRO A 67 2.07 17.17 2.91
CA PRO A 67 2.44 16.30 1.80
C PRO A 67 1.66 16.68 0.54
N SER A 68 2.31 16.58 -0.61
CA SER A 68 1.75 16.94 -1.92
C SER A 68 1.96 15.86 -2.99
N SER A 69 2.62 14.77 -2.60
CA SER A 69 2.92 13.60 -3.44
C SER A 69 2.90 12.32 -2.59
N GLU A 70 2.88 11.15 -3.24
CA GLU A 70 3.00 9.84 -2.56
C GLU A 70 4.32 9.76 -1.77
N GLU A 71 5.41 10.22 -2.37
CA GLU A 71 6.75 10.22 -1.78
C GLU A 71 6.82 11.08 -0.52
N SER A 72 6.29 12.32 -0.57
CA SER A 72 6.27 13.21 0.59
C SER A 72 5.38 12.67 1.72
N LEU A 73 4.27 12.01 1.38
CA LEU A 73 3.37 11.39 2.36
C LEU A 73 4.07 10.21 3.07
N SER A 74 4.77 9.38 2.31
CA SER A 74 5.59 8.28 2.84
C SER A 74 6.77 8.76 3.69
N GLY A 75 7.44 9.84 3.27
CA GLY A 75 8.50 10.48 4.06
C GLY A 75 8.00 11.00 5.42
N VAL A 76 6.84 11.68 5.43
CA VAL A 76 6.22 12.18 6.66
C VAL A 76 5.78 11.01 7.58
N LEU A 77 5.22 9.94 7.01
CA LEU A 77 4.91 8.73 7.76
C LEU A 77 6.16 8.13 8.41
N ALA A 78 7.22 7.92 7.65
CA ALA A 78 8.46 7.35 8.17
C ALA A 78 9.01 8.17 9.35
N PHE A 79 8.95 9.51 9.26
CA PHE A 79 9.33 10.39 10.37
C PHE A 79 8.47 10.17 11.62
N PHE A 80 7.13 10.28 11.50
CA PHE A 80 6.25 10.12 12.66
C PHE A 80 6.33 8.72 13.26
N ALA A 81 6.40 7.69 12.40
CA ALA A 81 6.61 6.31 12.79
C ALA A 81 7.89 6.13 13.61
N GLN A 82 9.02 6.64 13.11
CA GLN A 82 10.32 6.57 13.79
C GLN A 82 10.33 7.32 15.13
N ARG A 83 9.52 8.37 15.26
CA ARG A 83 9.33 9.14 16.49
C ARG A 83 8.28 8.53 17.43
N LYS A 84 7.73 7.36 17.10
CA LYS A 84 6.67 6.67 17.87
C LYS A 84 5.42 7.54 18.04
N LYS A 85 5.09 8.29 16.98
CA LYS A 85 3.95 9.21 16.91
C LYS A 85 2.78 8.62 16.11
N ILE A 86 2.78 7.31 15.88
CA ILE A 86 1.69 6.56 15.23
C ILE A 86 1.28 5.44 16.17
N SER A 87 -0.01 5.34 16.50
CA SER A 87 -0.56 4.19 17.24
C SER A 87 -0.88 3.06 16.28
N TRP A 88 0.04 2.11 16.16
CA TRP A 88 -0.10 0.95 15.27
C TRP A 88 -1.20 -0.02 15.72
N GLU A 89 -1.62 0.08 16.98
CA GLU A 89 -2.73 -0.68 17.56
C GLU A 89 -4.10 -0.24 17.02
N GLU A 90 -4.20 0.98 16.48
CA GLU A 90 -5.45 1.55 15.96
C GLU A 90 -5.59 1.39 14.44
N ILE A 91 -4.55 0.91 13.75
CA ILE A 91 -4.51 0.82 12.29
C ILE A 91 -4.90 -0.60 11.87
N PRO A 92 -6.10 -0.82 11.31
CA PRO A 92 -6.52 -2.13 10.85
C PRO A 92 -5.76 -2.56 9.59
N LEU A 93 -5.32 -3.81 9.56
CA LEU A 93 -4.79 -4.50 8.38
C LEU A 93 -5.88 -5.37 7.76
N TYR A 94 -6.06 -5.21 6.45
CA TYR A 94 -6.99 -6.03 5.66
C TYR A 94 -6.19 -7.00 4.79
N ASN A 95 -6.72 -8.20 4.56
CA ASN A 95 -6.18 -9.10 3.54
C ASN A 95 -6.53 -8.58 2.13
N THR A 96 -5.97 -9.19 1.09
CA THR A 96 -6.20 -8.77 -0.32
C THR A 96 -7.63 -8.94 -0.83
N THR A 97 -8.51 -9.64 -0.10
CA THR A 97 -9.93 -9.76 -0.43
C THR A 97 -10.80 -8.70 0.23
N TYR A 98 -10.26 -7.97 1.21
CA TYR A 98 -10.86 -6.82 1.87
C TYR A 98 -12.23 -7.05 2.51
N THR A 99 -12.49 -8.24 3.06
CA THR A 99 -13.82 -8.53 3.62
C THR A 99 -14.01 -7.99 5.04
N LYS A 100 -12.94 -7.99 5.85
CA LYS A 100 -12.91 -7.49 7.23
C LYS A 100 -11.46 -7.25 7.66
N PRO A 101 -11.21 -6.41 8.69
CA PRO A 101 -9.91 -6.36 9.33
C PRO A 101 -9.49 -7.76 9.78
N LEU A 102 -8.26 -8.15 9.45
CA LEU A 102 -7.67 -9.41 9.89
C LEU A 102 -7.00 -9.25 11.25
N MET A 103 -6.29 -8.14 11.43
CA MET A 103 -5.54 -7.78 12.64
C MET A 103 -5.19 -6.29 12.61
N ASN A 104 -4.42 -5.79 13.59
CA ASN A 104 -3.91 -4.43 13.61
C ASN A 104 -2.43 -4.38 13.19
N ALA A 105 -1.96 -3.22 12.73
CA ALA A 105 -0.61 -3.03 12.22
C ALA A 105 0.48 -3.32 13.26
N ALA A 106 0.17 -3.18 14.57
CA ALA A 106 1.08 -3.52 15.66
C ALA A 106 1.54 -5.00 15.65
N GLU A 107 0.80 -5.91 15.01
CA GLU A 107 1.22 -7.32 14.85
C GLU A 107 2.39 -7.48 13.86
N LEU A 108 2.54 -6.55 12.91
CA LEU A 108 3.68 -6.53 11.98
C LEU A 108 4.78 -5.58 12.43
N ILE A 109 4.38 -4.50 13.12
CA ILE A 109 5.22 -3.34 13.38
C ILE A 109 5.63 -3.29 14.85
N ASP A 110 6.88 -3.68 15.09
CA ASP A 110 7.57 -3.46 16.37
C ASP A 110 7.79 -1.96 16.61
N ALA A 111 7.31 -1.46 17.74
CA ALA A 111 7.47 -0.08 18.21
C ALA A 111 8.95 0.32 18.42
N ASN A 112 9.87 -0.63 18.52
CA ASN A 112 11.32 -0.41 18.61
C ASN A 112 12.07 -0.70 17.30
N GLY A 113 11.36 -1.02 16.22
CA GLY A 113 11.94 -1.21 14.90
C GLY A 113 12.43 0.10 14.25
N PHE A 114 12.96 -0.06 13.05
CA PHE A 114 13.50 1.01 12.22
C PHE A 114 12.60 1.23 11.02
N PHE A 115 12.28 2.49 10.73
CA PHE A 115 11.60 2.89 9.49
C PHE A 115 12.62 3.54 8.56
N LEU A 116 12.72 3.00 7.35
CA LEU A 116 13.62 3.44 6.30
C LEU A 116 12.78 3.91 5.12
N THR A 117 13.14 5.04 4.53
CA THR A 117 12.55 5.53 3.29
C THR A 117 13.65 6.19 2.48
N GLU A 118 13.61 6.05 1.15
CA GLU A 118 14.52 6.77 0.27
C GLU A 118 14.09 8.23 0.05
N TYR A 119 12.87 8.58 0.47
CA TYR A 119 12.34 9.91 0.30
C TYR A 119 12.90 10.86 1.35
N ARG A 120 13.62 11.87 0.86
CA ARG A 120 14.16 12.94 1.69
C ARG A 120 13.02 13.79 2.23
N LEU A 121 13.10 14.16 3.51
CA LEU A 121 12.19 15.15 4.14
C LEU A 121 12.35 16.57 3.55
N LEU A 122 13.30 16.78 2.64
CA LEU A 122 13.42 18.00 1.84
C LEU A 122 13.27 17.62 0.37
N HIS A 123 12.19 18.09 -0.25
CA HIS A 123 11.88 17.83 -1.65
C HIS A 123 12.94 18.48 -2.55
N SER A 124 13.87 17.69 -3.09
CA SER A 124 14.73 18.08 -4.21
C SER A 124 14.49 17.08 -5.32
N THR A 125 14.18 17.54 -6.53
CA THR A 125 13.86 16.73 -7.72
C THR A 125 15.05 15.94 -8.29
N ASP A 126 16.19 15.91 -7.60
CA ASP A 126 17.38 15.21 -8.06
C ASP A 126 17.23 13.70 -7.87
N HIS A 127 17.41 12.99 -8.98
CA HIS A 127 17.17 11.57 -9.15
C HIS A 127 17.86 10.71 -8.07
N GLY A 128 17.05 9.97 -7.30
CA GLY A 128 17.48 9.05 -6.26
C GLY A 128 18.36 7.91 -6.81
N GLY A 129 19.21 7.36 -5.93
CA GLY A 129 20.25 6.40 -6.27
C GLY A 129 19.76 5.07 -6.85
N ASP A 130 20.64 4.43 -7.62
CA ASP A 130 20.40 3.26 -8.50
C ASP A 130 20.19 1.91 -7.78
N ILE A 131 20.00 1.90 -6.45
CA ILE A 131 19.96 0.65 -5.67
C ILE A 131 18.72 -0.19 -6.02
N TRP A 132 17.62 0.47 -6.39
CA TRP A 132 16.37 -0.19 -6.77
C TRP A 132 16.08 -0.16 -8.27
N GLN A 133 17.05 0.22 -9.11
CA GLN A 133 16.84 0.43 -10.55
C GLN A 133 15.64 1.36 -10.82
N GLY A 134 15.49 2.43 -10.01
CA GLY A 134 14.39 3.38 -10.13
C GLY A 134 13.04 2.91 -9.58
N MET A 135 13.02 1.97 -8.63
CA MET A 135 11.79 1.47 -8.00
C MET A 135 11.93 1.28 -6.48
N PRO A 136 12.27 2.35 -5.73
CA PRO A 136 12.39 2.24 -4.29
C PRO A 136 11.06 1.82 -3.67
N ALA A 137 11.15 1.02 -2.60
CA ALA A 137 10.02 0.87 -1.70
C ALA A 137 9.75 2.22 -1.03
N ASP A 138 8.48 2.55 -0.85
CA ASP A 138 8.14 3.82 -0.23
C ASP A 138 8.60 3.89 1.23
N ILE A 139 8.35 2.81 1.97
CA ILE A 139 8.83 2.64 3.34
C ILE A 139 9.19 1.18 3.57
N VAL A 140 10.28 0.94 4.28
CA VAL A 140 10.64 -0.37 4.82
C VAL A 140 10.70 -0.26 6.33
N HIS A 141 9.96 -1.12 7.02
CA HIS A 141 10.14 -1.36 8.44
C HIS A 141 10.94 -2.64 8.66
N ALA A 142 11.89 -2.60 9.57
CA ALA A 142 12.56 -3.79 10.08
C ALA A 142 12.47 -3.77 11.60
N ASN A 143 12.10 -4.90 12.22
CA ASN A 143 12.08 -4.97 13.68
C ASN A 143 13.50 -4.89 14.27
N HIS A 144 13.59 -4.60 15.57
CA HIS A 144 14.90 -4.41 16.21
C HIS A 144 15.81 -5.64 16.12
N ALA A 145 15.23 -6.84 16.18
CA ALA A 145 15.94 -8.11 16.10
C ALA A 145 16.36 -8.49 14.66
N LEU A 146 15.93 -7.72 13.66
CA LEU A 146 16.08 -8.03 12.24
C LEU A 146 15.59 -9.44 11.88
N THR A 147 14.47 -9.86 12.47
CA THR A 147 13.78 -11.13 12.20
C THR A 147 12.52 -10.97 11.35
N SER A 148 12.02 -9.73 11.22
CA SER A 148 10.91 -9.40 10.33
C SER A 148 11.17 -8.12 9.53
N VAL A 149 10.65 -8.09 8.30
CA VAL A 149 10.69 -6.93 7.40
C VAL A 149 9.32 -6.70 6.79
N VAL A 150 8.85 -5.46 6.82
CA VAL A 150 7.60 -5.02 6.21
C VAL A 150 7.91 -3.98 5.15
N LEU A 151 7.49 -4.22 3.92
CA LEU A 151 7.58 -3.25 2.83
C LEU A 151 6.21 -2.60 2.65
N PHE A 152 6.19 -1.27 2.68
CA PHE A 152 5.02 -0.47 2.36
C PHE A 152 5.17 0.15 0.98
N GLU A 153 4.11 0.06 0.19
CA GLU A 153 4.00 0.69 -1.12
C GLU A 153 2.73 1.54 -1.16
N SER A 154 2.83 2.82 -1.52
CA SER A 154 1.71 3.72 -1.65
C SER A 154 1.23 3.81 -3.10
N LYS A 155 -0.09 3.80 -3.29
CA LYS A 155 -0.75 4.04 -4.57
C LYS A 155 -1.99 4.89 -4.41
N LEU A 156 -1.97 6.09 -4.97
CA LEU A 156 -3.02 7.10 -4.86
C LEU A 156 -3.51 7.57 -6.24
N GLY A 157 -3.76 6.62 -7.14
CA GLY A 157 -4.26 6.88 -8.49
C GLY A 157 -3.22 6.78 -9.60
N GLY A 158 -1.94 6.58 -9.24
CA GLY A 158 -0.90 6.25 -10.21
C GLY A 158 -1.09 4.84 -10.78
N LYS A 159 -0.52 4.62 -11.97
CA LYS A 159 -0.39 3.28 -12.55
C LYS A 159 0.53 2.42 -11.69
N VAL A 160 0.30 1.12 -11.68
CA VAL A 160 1.29 0.16 -11.16
C VAL A 160 2.43 0.16 -12.18
N GLY A 161 3.53 0.87 -11.85
CA GLY A 161 4.61 1.15 -12.80
C GLY A 161 5.23 -0.12 -13.39
N TYR A 162 5.88 0.02 -14.55
CA TYR A 162 6.44 -1.06 -15.40
C TYR A 162 5.42 -2.12 -15.79
N ASP A 163 5.27 -2.36 -17.11
CA ASP A 163 4.46 -3.45 -17.69
C ASP A 163 3.21 -3.79 -16.84
N GLU A 164 2.32 -2.80 -16.68
CA GLU A 164 1.17 -2.81 -15.75
C GLU A 164 0.29 -4.07 -15.90
N HIS A 165 0.31 -4.67 -17.09
CA HIS A 165 -0.47 -5.84 -17.46
C HIS A 165 0.26 -7.17 -17.22
N SER A 166 1.53 -7.13 -16.83
CA SER A 166 2.32 -8.32 -16.50
C SER A 166 2.41 -8.52 -14.99
N PRO A 167 1.63 -9.44 -14.42
CA PRO A 167 1.69 -9.76 -12.99
C PRO A 167 3.03 -10.37 -12.55
N GLU A 168 3.88 -10.77 -13.50
CA GLU A 168 5.20 -11.30 -13.18
C GLU A 168 6.27 -10.22 -12.99
N THR A 169 6.11 -9.06 -13.66
CA THR A 169 7.18 -8.07 -13.82
C THR A 169 6.78 -6.64 -13.46
N ASN A 170 5.51 -6.40 -13.10
CA ASN A 170 5.08 -5.08 -12.62
C ASN A 170 5.76 -4.68 -11.30
N GLN A 171 5.55 -3.44 -10.89
CA GLN A 171 6.15 -2.90 -9.66
C GLN A 171 5.90 -3.76 -8.42
N PHE A 172 4.64 -4.19 -8.18
CA PHE A 172 4.30 -5.03 -7.04
C PHE A 172 5.05 -6.36 -7.09
N ALA A 173 5.05 -7.02 -8.25
CA ALA A 173 5.73 -8.28 -8.49
C ALA A 173 7.21 -8.22 -8.14
N ARG A 174 7.89 -7.15 -8.56
CA ARG A 174 9.33 -6.96 -8.31
C ARG A 174 9.64 -6.70 -6.84
N GLN A 175 8.82 -5.90 -6.15
CA GLN A 175 8.99 -5.66 -4.70
C GLN A 175 8.69 -6.93 -3.88
N ILE A 176 7.69 -7.72 -4.29
CA ILE A 176 7.40 -9.02 -3.69
C ILE A 176 8.56 -10.01 -3.93
N ASP A 177 9.12 -10.06 -5.15
CA ASP A 177 10.29 -10.91 -5.44
C ASP A 177 11.51 -10.53 -4.58
N TYR A 178 11.70 -9.23 -4.30
CA TYR A 178 12.72 -8.78 -3.34
C TYR A 178 12.49 -9.37 -1.95
N LEU A 179 11.27 -9.30 -1.42
CA LEU A 179 10.92 -9.90 -0.12
C LEU A 179 11.10 -11.42 -0.10
N VAL A 180 10.68 -12.12 -1.17
CA VAL A 180 10.90 -13.57 -1.31
C VAL A 180 12.38 -13.92 -1.23
N ASN A 181 13.22 -13.19 -1.94
CA ASN A 181 14.67 -13.40 -1.91
C ASN A 181 15.24 -13.12 -0.52
N LEU A 182 14.78 -12.05 0.13
CA LEU A 182 15.22 -11.69 1.47
C LEU A 182 14.86 -12.78 2.50
N ALA A 183 13.61 -13.27 2.47
CA ALA A 183 13.15 -14.36 3.31
C ALA A 183 13.98 -15.63 3.12
N LYS A 184 14.29 -16.01 1.87
CA LYS A 184 15.10 -17.19 1.55
C LYS A 184 16.55 -17.07 2.00
N MET A 185 17.16 -15.88 1.86
CA MET A 185 18.57 -15.66 2.19
C MET A 185 18.81 -15.52 3.70
N ARG A 186 17.83 -15.01 4.44
CA ARG A 186 17.99 -14.58 5.83
C ARG A 186 17.04 -15.27 6.80
N SER A 187 16.16 -16.14 6.32
CA SER A 187 15.13 -16.82 7.11
C SER A 187 14.25 -15.84 7.91
N LEU A 188 13.84 -14.76 7.26
CA LEU A 188 13.03 -13.69 7.86
C LEU A 188 11.55 -13.89 7.56
N SER A 189 10.70 -13.44 8.50
CA SER A 189 9.31 -13.16 8.17
C SER A 189 9.25 -11.89 7.33
N VAL A 190 8.48 -11.92 6.24
CA VAL A 190 8.37 -10.79 5.32
C VAL A 190 6.91 -10.50 4.99
N SER A 191 6.57 -9.22 4.97
CA SER A 191 5.21 -8.77 4.65
C SER A 191 5.22 -7.60 3.67
N TYR A 192 4.20 -7.56 2.82
CA TYR A 192 3.95 -6.50 1.86
C TYR A 192 2.63 -5.79 2.19
N VAL A 193 2.68 -4.46 2.36
CA VAL A 193 1.52 -3.64 2.71
C VAL A 193 1.27 -2.60 1.62
N LEU A 194 0.13 -2.69 0.93
CA LEU A 194 -0.30 -1.64 0.01
C LEU A 194 -1.08 -0.55 0.77
N LEU A 195 -0.60 0.69 0.67
CA LEU A 195 -1.24 1.88 1.18
C LEU A 195 -2.01 2.57 0.06
N SER A 196 -3.29 2.90 0.30
CA SER A 196 -4.09 3.66 -0.65
C SER A 196 -5.17 4.46 0.08
N THR A 197 -6.03 5.18 -0.64
CA THR A 197 -7.21 5.79 -0.02
C THR A 197 -8.25 4.73 0.29
N GLU A 198 -9.02 4.96 1.34
CA GLU A 198 -10.19 4.15 1.73
C GLU A 198 -11.10 3.87 0.51
N TYR A 199 -11.38 4.90 -0.29
CA TYR A 199 -12.20 4.79 -1.50
C TYR A 199 -11.59 3.86 -2.56
N MET A 200 -10.30 4.00 -2.86
CA MET A 200 -9.63 3.18 -3.89
C MET A 200 -9.55 1.70 -3.49
N LEU A 201 -9.32 1.42 -2.20
CA LEU A 201 -9.31 0.06 -1.68
C LEU A 201 -10.70 -0.59 -1.78
N VAL A 202 -11.75 0.13 -1.37
CA VAL A 202 -13.14 -0.36 -1.44
C VAL A 202 -13.55 -0.65 -2.88
N ASN A 203 -13.15 0.20 -3.82
CA ASN A 203 -13.43 0.02 -5.25
C ASN A 203 -12.44 -0.94 -5.95
N GLY A 204 -11.50 -1.54 -5.21
CA GLY A 204 -10.62 -2.58 -5.73
C GLY A 204 -9.60 -2.11 -6.77
N TRP A 205 -9.23 -0.82 -6.81
CA TRP A 205 -8.43 -0.23 -7.89
C TRP A 205 -7.10 -0.94 -8.17
N TYR A 206 -6.48 -1.48 -7.13
CA TYR A 206 -5.20 -2.18 -7.20
C TYR A 206 -5.29 -3.67 -6.84
N ARG A 207 -6.50 -4.13 -6.51
CA ARG A 207 -6.73 -5.45 -5.93
C ARG A 207 -6.27 -6.55 -6.87
N ASP A 208 -6.80 -6.53 -8.09
CA ASP A 208 -6.62 -7.63 -9.02
C ASP A 208 -5.16 -7.72 -9.45
N THR A 209 -4.50 -6.57 -9.69
CA THR A 209 -3.06 -6.51 -9.98
C THR A 209 -2.22 -7.06 -8.83
N LEU A 210 -2.52 -6.69 -7.57
CA LEU A 210 -1.79 -7.22 -6.40
C LEU A 210 -2.02 -8.74 -6.25
N ILE A 211 -3.26 -9.22 -6.33
CA ILE A 211 -3.59 -10.65 -6.23
C ILE A 211 -2.90 -11.46 -7.34
N GLN A 212 -2.94 -10.98 -8.59
CA GLN A 212 -2.28 -11.65 -9.70
C GLN A 212 -0.77 -11.69 -9.46
N SER A 213 -0.17 -10.59 -8.99
CA SER A 213 1.26 -10.53 -8.69
C SER A 213 1.67 -11.51 -7.59
N LEU A 214 0.87 -11.66 -6.52
CA LEU A 214 1.09 -12.63 -5.45
C LEU A 214 0.87 -14.09 -5.89
N SER A 215 0.04 -14.31 -6.90
CA SER A 215 -0.29 -15.66 -7.39
C SER A 215 0.79 -16.26 -8.30
N CYS A 216 1.74 -15.44 -8.76
CA CYS A 216 2.88 -15.92 -9.53
C CYS A 216 3.95 -16.55 -8.63
N LYS A 217 4.65 -17.57 -9.15
CA LYS A 217 5.92 -18.11 -8.60
C LYS A 217 5.89 -18.42 -7.09
N ASP A 218 4.75 -18.89 -6.59
CA ASP A 218 4.52 -19.25 -5.18
C ASP A 218 4.78 -18.10 -4.18
N ARG A 219 4.73 -16.84 -4.64
CA ARG A 219 5.03 -15.65 -3.82
C ARG A 219 4.15 -15.57 -2.57
N LYS A 220 2.85 -15.87 -2.71
CA LYS A 220 1.87 -15.91 -1.60
C LYS A 220 2.19 -16.92 -0.49
N ASP A 221 3.05 -17.92 -0.75
CA ASP A 221 3.42 -18.93 0.23
C ASP A 221 4.62 -18.46 1.08
N VAL A 222 5.24 -17.33 0.71
CA VAL A 222 6.44 -16.77 1.35
C VAL A 222 6.19 -15.37 1.92
N VAL A 223 5.36 -14.57 1.25
CA VAL A 223 5.11 -13.16 1.62
C VAL A 223 3.65 -13.00 2.03
N ASP A 224 3.45 -12.60 3.28
CA ASP A 224 2.13 -12.16 3.74
C ASP A 224 1.80 -10.80 3.12
N SER A 225 0.57 -10.61 2.65
CA SER A 225 0.16 -9.36 2.02
C SER A 225 -1.10 -8.77 2.63
N TYR A 226 -1.03 -7.47 2.88
CA TYR A 226 -2.08 -6.68 3.51
C TYR A 226 -2.30 -5.37 2.77
N VAL A 227 -3.39 -4.70 3.10
CA VAL A 227 -3.63 -3.32 2.70
C VAL A 227 -4.10 -2.48 3.87
N VAL A 228 -3.85 -1.18 3.78
CA VAL A 228 -4.25 -0.17 4.77
C VAL A 228 -4.69 1.10 4.07
N ALA A 229 -5.76 1.70 4.57
CA ALA A 229 -6.16 3.03 4.13
C ALA A 229 -5.30 4.10 4.81
N TRP A 230 -4.77 5.05 4.05
CA TRP A 230 -4.01 6.19 4.59
C TRP A 230 -4.80 6.98 5.63
N GLU A 231 -6.11 7.04 5.50
CA GLU A 231 -7.01 7.67 6.45
C GLU A 231 -6.90 7.08 7.87
N HIS A 232 -6.66 5.78 8.00
CA HIS A 232 -6.41 5.14 9.29
C HIS A 232 -5.07 5.57 9.87
N ILE A 233 -4.02 5.60 9.05
CA ILE A 233 -2.67 6.00 9.47
C ILE A 233 -2.66 7.46 9.96
N ILE A 234 -3.25 8.37 9.18
CA ILE A 234 -3.31 9.79 9.53
C ILE A 234 -4.08 9.98 10.84
N SER A 235 -5.21 9.27 11.00
CA SER A 235 -6.05 9.37 12.21
C SER A 235 -5.41 8.77 13.45
N ALA A 236 -4.48 7.82 13.28
CA ALA A 236 -3.72 7.20 14.38
C ALA A 236 -2.48 8.01 14.77
N LYS A 237 -2.26 9.22 14.23
CA LYS A 237 -1.18 10.11 14.68
C LYS A 237 -1.45 10.57 16.11
N VAL A 238 -0.47 10.36 17.00
CA VAL A 238 -0.57 10.74 18.42
C VAL A 238 0.27 11.98 18.73
N GLY A 239 -0.35 12.95 19.40
CA GLY A 239 0.30 14.19 19.87
C GLY A 239 0.72 15.16 18.77
N ASP A 240 1.33 16.27 19.22
CA ASP A 240 1.94 17.31 18.39
C ASP A 240 3.44 17.08 18.17
#